data_AF-A0A8H6T2A9-F1
#
_entry.id   AF-A0A8H6T2A9-F1
#
_cell.length_a   1.000
_cell.length_b   1.000
_cell.length_c   1.000
_cell.angle_alpha   90.00
_cell.angle_beta   90.00
_cell.angle_gamma   90.00
#
_symmetry.space_group_name_H-M   'P 1'
#
loop_
_entity.id
_entity.type
_entity.pdbx_description
1 polymer ?
#
loop_
_entity_poly.entity_id
_entity_poly.type
_entity_poly.pdbx_seq_one_letter_code
_entity_poly.pdbx_strand_id
1 'polypeptide(L)'
;MLSLFVLFFLSLSGLLYAKSSDGNTVLVIVEEAQKDEFSVFFDDLKAEGYSLSFRSPKADKPALVEYDVPSFSHVVILAPESKHFAKDITPQSLVELVSGGTNLLIALSAKQTPLSSLAAEFSLVLPPAGTPLLSFFPERTDPPSLIPISPPSTSNILSSDLAPVWFSGIPFALGSNPLLFPILPAPPESFAGDVNSGADALVDAAEKNGEGLWAGSQVSVVAGFQAAGGARVTWIGGVDMLKDSLFQKPVSKNVKSGNAKLTRDITAWTFQENLVLRIDRTEHHLVNSTESLESYTTNDNIVFTAYISHFNPKSGDWKPYSGIQDMQLEFTMLDPHLRIPLPFVPNTPGKYSTTFRAPDRHGVFKFVVNYKRKGWTHLHSSTTVAVVPPRHDGYPRFLSAAWPFYIGAISTSVGFFLFSAAWLAGESRDGKKAKGTKAQ
;
A
#
# COMPACT_ATOMS: atom_id res chain seq x y z
N MET A 1 -56.47 -8.47 -12.20
CA MET A 1 -55.23 -8.83 -12.93
C MET A 1 -54.60 -7.62 -13.62
N LEU A 2 -54.38 -6.50 -12.90
CA LEU A 2 -53.72 -5.30 -13.47
C LEU A 2 -52.64 -4.72 -12.54
N SER A 3 -52.29 -5.44 -11.46
CA SER A 3 -51.33 -4.97 -10.45
C SER A 3 -50.01 -5.76 -10.46
N LEU A 4 -49.89 -6.82 -11.28
CA LEU A 4 -48.70 -7.66 -11.34
C LEU A 4 -47.75 -7.29 -12.49
N PHE A 5 -48.19 -6.48 -13.46
CA PHE A 5 -47.38 -6.10 -14.62
C PHE A 5 -46.51 -4.85 -14.39
N VAL A 6 -46.85 -4.02 -13.39
CA VAL A 6 -46.05 -2.84 -13.01
C VAL A 6 -44.87 -3.20 -12.12
N LEU A 7 -44.91 -4.35 -11.44
CA LEU A 7 -43.80 -4.88 -10.64
C LEU A 7 -42.72 -5.58 -11.48
N PHE A 8 -42.96 -5.83 -12.77
CA PHE A 8 -41.97 -6.46 -13.66
C PHE A 8 -41.15 -5.43 -14.48
N PHE A 9 -41.58 -4.17 -14.54
CA PHE A 9 -40.78 -3.08 -15.13
C PHE A 9 -39.85 -2.37 -14.12
N LEU A 10 -39.89 -2.79 -12.85
CA LEU A 10 -38.87 -2.49 -11.85
C LEU A 10 -37.93 -3.67 -11.60
N SER A 11 -37.77 -4.58 -12.58
CA SER A 11 -36.60 -5.46 -12.63
C SER A 11 -35.36 -4.64 -13.00
N LEU A 12 -34.93 -3.84 -12.03
CA LEU A 12 -33.57 -3.46 -11.72
C LEU A 12 -32.54 -3.89 -12.78
N SER A 13 -32.51 -3.19 -13.92
CA SER A 13 -31.26 -2.95 -14.62
C SER A 13 -30.43 -2.09 -13.69
N GLY A 14 -29.81 -2.72 -12.70
CA GLY A 14 -28.69 -2.12 -12.00
C GLY A 14 -27.66 -1.82 -13.09
N LEU A 15 -27.64 -0.58 -13.57
CA LEU A 15 -26.49 -0.05 -14.27
C LEU A 15 -25.35 -0.22 -13.27
N LEU A 16 -24.51 -1.21 -13.53
CA LEU A 16 -23.35 -1.57 -12.74
C LEU A 16 -22.32 -0.45 -12.96
N TYR A 17 -22.53 0.67 -12.29
CA TYR A 17 -21.54 1.73 -12.24
C TYR A 17 -20.38 1.26 -11.37
N ALA A 18 -19.17 1.29 -11.92
CA ALA A 18 -17.96 1.13 -11.14
C ALA A 18 -17.68 2.48 -10.46
N LYS A 19 -17.94 2.54 -9.16
CA LYS A 19 -17.60 3.72 -8.36
C LYS A 19 -16.13 3.65 -7.96
N SER A 20 -15.45 4.78 -7.93
CA SER A 20 -14.14 4.94 -7.30
C SER A 20 -14.29 5.13 -5.80
N SER A 21 -13.30 4.67 -5.02
CA SER A 21 -13.24 4.98 -3.58
C SER A 21 -12.85 6.44 -3.27
N ASP A 22 -12.34 7.17 -4.26
CA ASP A 22 -11.75 8.51 -4.14
C ASP A 22 -12.56 9.59 -4.89
N GLY A 23 -13.75 9.23 -5.39
CA GLY A 23 -14.67 10.11 -6.11
C GLY A 23 -14.68 9.93 -7.62
N ASN A 24 -15.69 10.48 -8.30
CA ASN A 24 -16.01 10.15 -9.69
C ASN A 24 -15.68 11.28 -10.69
N THR A 25 -15.02 12.36 -10.24
CA THR A 25 -14.71 13.51 -11.10
C THR A 25 -13.37 13.29 -11.81
N VAL A 26 -13.38 13.43 -13.14
CA VAL A 26 -12.17 13.21 -13.96
C VAL A 26 -11.96 14.41 -14.87
N LEU A 27 -10.77 15.00 -14.81
CA LEU A 27 -10.32 15.98 -15.79
C LEU A 27 -9.44 15.31 -16.84
N VAL A 28 -9.84 15.40 -18.11
CA VAL A 28 -9.07 14.91 -19.25
C VAL A 28 -8.39 16.08 -19.95
N ILE A 29 -7.06 16.08 -19.95
CA ILE A 29 -6.23 17.01 -20.70
C ILE A 29 -5.89 16.38 -22.05
N VAL A 30 -6.53 16.86 -23.12
CA VAL A 30 -6.40 16.32 -24.47
C VAL A 30 -6.52 17.44 -25.50
N GLU A 31 -5.84 17.32 -26.64
CA GLU A 31 -6.03 18.25 -27.75
C GLU A 31 -7.39 17.99 -28.43
N GLU A 32 -8.13 19.06 -28.74
CA GLU A 32 -9.49 18.94 -29.32
C GLU A 32 -9.48 18.11 -30.61
N ALA A 33 -8.43 18.24 -31.43
CA ALA A 33 -8.27 17.49 -32.68
C ALA A 33 -8.07 15.98 -32.49
N GLN A 34 -7.61 15.53 -31.32
CA GLN A 34 -7.31 14.13 -31.04
C GLN A 34 -8.40 13.45 -30.20
N LYS A 35 -9.39 14.20 -29.72
CA LYS A 35 -10.42 13.70 -28.81
C LYS A 35 -11.21 12.52 -29.39
N ASP A 36 -11.48 12.55 -30.69
CA ASP A 36 -12.22 11.50 -31.38
C ASP A 36 -11.41 10.20 -31.53
N GLU A 37 -10.07 10.25 -31.37
CA GLU A 37 -9.22 9.05 -31.44
C GLU A 37 -9.31 8.17 -30.18
N PHE A 38 -9.88 8.69 -29.09
CA PHE A 38 -10.00 8.02 -27.79
C PHE A 38 -11.46 7.79 -27.39
N SER A 39 -12.38 7.75 -28.36
CA SER A 39 -13.83 7.74 -28.09
C SER A 39 -14.26 6.54 -27.26
N VAL A 40 -13.73 5.34 -27.54
CA VAL A 40 -14.05 4.11 -26.81
C VAL A 40 -13.58 4.21 -25.36
N PHE A 41 -12.39 4.74 -25.13
CA PHE A 41 -11.86 4.94 -23.77
C PHE A 41 -12.73 5.89 -22.96
N PHE A 42 -13.11 7.04 -23.52
CA PHE A 42 -13.95 8.00 -22.82
C PHE A 42 -15.37 7.48 -22.58
N ASP A 43 -15.93 6.73 -23.53
CA ASP A 43 -17.27 6.17 -23.39
C ASP A 43 -17.30 5.03 -22.37
N ASP A 44 -16.24 4.22 -22.28
CA ASP A 44 -16.06 3.25 -21.21
C ASP A 44 -16.07 3.93 -19.82
N LEU A 45 -15.31 5.01 -19.64
CA LEU A 45 -15.30 5.75 -18.36
C LEU A 45 -16.66 6.37 -18.01
N LYS A 46 -17.37 6.93 -19.00
CA LYS A 46 -18.73 7.45 -18.76
C LYS A 46 -19.70 6.32 -18.41
N ALA A 47 -19.57 5.15 -19.06
CA ALA A 47 -20.39 3.98 -18.76
C ALA A 47 -20.12 3.44 -17.35
N GLU A 48 -18.88 3.53 -16.88
CA GLU A 48 -18.49 3.21 -15.51
C GLU A 48 -19.01 4.22 -14.47
N GLY A 49 -19.39 5.43 -14.90
CA GLY A 49 -20.08 6.42 -14.05
C GLY A 49 -19.25 7.66 -13.71
N TYR A 50 -18.12 7.85 -14.39
CA TYR A 50 -17.26 9.02 -14.22
C TYR A 50 -17.83 10.26 -14.91
N SER A 51 -17.72 11.40 -14.25
CA SER A 51 -18.05 12.71 -14.82
C SER A 51 -16.80 13.32 -15.47
N LEU A 52 -16.70 13.20 -16.79
CA LEU A 52 -15.56 13.68 -17.56
C LEU A 52 -15.69 15.17 -17.88
N SER A 53 -14.66 15.95 -17.51
CA SER A 53 -14.43 17.31 -18.00
C SER A 53 -13.26 17.32 -18.95
N PHE A 54 -13.33 18.08 -20.04
CA PHE A 54 -12.26 18.15 -21.04
C PHE A 54 -11.58 19.51 -21.02
N ARG A 55 -10.26 19.50 -21.17
CA ARG A 55 -9.43 20.70 -21.19
C ARG A 55 -8.32 20.58 -22.23
N SER A 56 -8.15 21.60 -23.05
CA SER A 56 -6.98 21.70 -23.94
C SER A 56 -5.72 21.98 -23.11
N PRO A 57 -4.54 21.44 -23.49
CA PRO A 57 -3.30 21.61 -22.71
C PRO A 57 -2.93 23.06 -22.40
N LYS A 58 -3.32 24.01 -23.27
CA LYS A 58 -3.02 25.44 -23.15
C LYS A 58 -4.14 26.26 -22.52
N ALA A 59 -5.32 25.70 -22.33
CA ALA A 59 -6.45 26.41 -21.76
C ALA A 59 -6.28 26.55 -20.24
N ASP A 60 -6.72 27.65 -19.64
CA ASP A 60 -6.59 27.89 -18.18
C ASP A 60 -7.75 27.31 -17.36
N LYS A 61 -8.86 26.91 -17.99
CA LYS A 61 -10.06 26.40 -17.33
C LYS A 61 -10.51 25.05 -17.90
N PRO A 62 -11.11 24.17 -17.07
CA PRO A 62 -11.25 24.27 -15.60
C PRO A 62 -9.90 24.12 -14.88
N ALA A 63 -9.71 24.84 -13.78
CA ALA A 63 -8.46 24.83 -13.02
C ALA A 63 -8.29 23.51 -12.26
N LEU A 64 -7.05 23.01 -12.19
CA LEU A 64 -6.75 21.77 -11.46
C LEU A 64 -6.92 21.91 -9.95
N VAL A 65 -6.59 23.09 -9.42
CA VAL A 65 -6.70 23.46 -8.01
C VAL A 65 -7.48 24.77 -7.93
N GLU A 66 -8.52 24.79 -7.10
CA GLU A 66 -9.25 26.01 -6.75
C GLU A 66 -9.19 26.20 -5.23
N TYR A 67 -8.74 27.38 -4.78
CA TYR A 67 -8.61 27.70 -3.35
C TYR A 67 -7.81 26.69 -2.53
N ASP A 68 -6.67 26.24 -3.08
CA ASP A 68 -5.77 25.22 -2.49
C ASP A 68 -6.40 23.83 -2.28
N VAL A 69 -7.53 23.56 -2.95
CA VAL A 69 -8.18 22.25 -2.95
C VAL A 69 -8.20 21.68 -4.38
N PRO A 70 -7.84 20.40 -4.59
CA PRO A 70 -7.98 19.76 -5.90
C PRO A 70 -9.44 19.77 -6.36
N SER A 71 -9.68 20.24 -7.58
CA SER A 71 -11.03 20.34 -8.16
C SER A 71 -11.55 18.99 -8.68
N PHE A 72 -10.66 18.03 -8.90
CA PHE A 72 -10.94 16.73 -9.49
C PHE A 72 -10.28 15.62 -8.69
N SER A 73 -10.97 14.48 -8.55
CA SER A 73 -10.43 13.27 -7.92
C SER A 73 -9.33 12.61 -8.77
N HIS A 74 -9.51 12.66 -10.10
CA HIS A 74 -8.61 12.02 -11.05
C HIS A 74 -8.29 12.95 -12.22
N VAL A 75 -7.06 12.86 -12.72
CA VAL A 75 -6.61 13.63 -13.89
C VAL A 75 -5.96 12.69 -14.91
N VAL A 76 -6.39 12.78 -16.15
CA VAL A 76 -5.89 11.99 -17.27
C VAL A 76 -5.21 12.92 -18.27
N ILE A 77 -3.92 12.73 -18.52
CA ILE A 77 -3.12 13.57 -19.42
C ILE A 77 -2.81 12.80 -20.71
N LEU A 78 -3.52 13.15 -21.78
CA LEU A 78 -3.40 12.60 -23.13
C LEU A 78 -2.91 13.64 -24.12
N ALA A 79 -1.88 14.40 -23.71
CA ALA A 79 -1.28 15.45 -24.52
C ALA A 79 0.24 15.29 -24.61
N PRO A 80 0.75 14.12 -25.02
CA PRO A 80 2.17 13.81 -24.92
C PRO A 80 3.01 14.54 -25.98
N GLU A 81 2.39 15.22 -26.95
CA GLU A 81 3.06 15.98 -28.01
C GLU A 81 3.11 17.49 -27.70
N SER A 82 2.41 17.95 -26.65
CA SER A 82 2.31 19.36 -26.33
C SER A 82 3.59 19.85 -25.66
N LYS A 83 4.19 20.91 -26.23
CA LYS A 83 5.36 21.59 -25.66
C LYS A 83 4.99 22.66 -24.62
N HIS A 84 3.75 23.13 -24.66
CA HIS A 84 3.27 24.22 -23.81
C HIS A 84 2.00 23.80 -23.11
N PHE A 85 2.06 23.80 -21.79
CA PHE A 85 0.91 23.59 -20.94
C PHE A 85 0.53 24.90 -20.24
N ALA A 86 -0.69 24.96 -19.72
CA ALA A 86 -1.15 26.02 -18.84
C ALA A 86 -0.30 26.10 -17.57
N LYS A 87 -0.35 27.24 -16.87
CA LYS A 87 0.54 27.55 -15.74
C LYS A 87 0.36 26.63 -14.52
N ASP A 88 -0.81 26.01 -14.38
CA ASP A 88 -1.15 25.06 -13.32
C ASP A 88 -0.79 23.61 -13.68
N ILE A 89 -0.25 23.36 -14.87
CA ILE A 89 0.23 22.05 -15.33
C ILE A 89 1.75 22.13 -15.48
N THR A 90 2.43 22.15 -14.34
CA THR A 90 3.89 22.05 -14.22
C THR A 90 4.27 20.79 -13.46
N PRO A 91 5.52 20.30 -13.59
CA PRO A 91 5.95 19.14 -12.84
C PRO A 91 5.71 19.25 -11.33
N GLN A 92 6.02 20.41 -10.75
CA GLN A 92 5.86 20.70 -9.33
C GLN A 92 4.38 20.66 -8.92
N SER A 93 3.49 21.36 -9.63
CA SER A 93 2.05 21.35 -9.32
C SER A 93 1.42 19.96 -9.42
N LEU A 94 1.89 19.11 -10.35
CA LEU A 94 1.37 17.74 -10.48
C LEU A 94 1.85 16.85 -9.32
N VAL A 95 3.07 17.04 -8.82
CA VAL A 95 3.55 16.36 -7.59
C VAL A 95 2.75 16.81 -6.37
N GLU A 96 2.42 18.10 -6.26
CA GLU A 96 1.57 18.64 -5.20
C GLU A 96 0.15 18.05 -5.24
N LEU A 97 -0.45 17.93 -6.43
CA LEU A 97 -1.75 17.27 -6.63
C LEU A 97 -1.75 15.82 -6.16
N VAL A 98 -0.72 15.05 -6.50
CA VAL A 98 -0.56 13.66 -6.04
C VAL A 98 -0.40 13.60 -4.52
N SER A 99 0.36 14.53 -3.94
CA SER A 99 0.50 14.65 -2.48
C SER A 99 -0.83 14.99 -1.80
N GLY A 100 -1.69 15.74 -2.48
CA GLY A 100 -3.06 16.07 -2.07
C GLY A 100 -4.09 14.95 -2.29
N GLY A 101 -3.68 13.78 -2.80
CA GLY A 101 -4.57 12.62 -2.98
C GLY A 101 -5.06 12.40 -4.40
N THR A 102 -4.79 13.32 -5.34
CA THR A 102 -5.32 13.21 -6.72
C THR A 102 -4.60 12.10 -7.49
N ASN A 103 -5.36 11.22 -8.14
CA ASN A 103 -4.79 10.15 -8.96
C ASN A 103 -4.50 10.65 -10.39
N LEU A 104 -3.37 10.24 -10.96
CA LEU A 104 -2.94 10.69 -12.29
C LEU A 104 -2.77 9.51 -13.26
N LEU A 105 -3.28 9.63 -14.47
CA LEU A 105 -2.95 8.74 -15.59
C LEU A 105 -2.25 9.56 -16.67
N ILE A 106 -0.99 9.24 -16.95
CA ILE A 106 -0.12 10.06 -17.81
C ILE A 106 0.37 9.21 -18.97
N ALA A 107 0.00 9.63 -20.18
CA ALA A 107 0.55 9.07 -21.41
C ALA A 107 1.76 9.89 -21.87
N LEU A 108 2.83 9.19 -22.24
CA LEU A 108 4.07 9.73 -22.80
C LEU A 108 4.12 9.51 -24.32
N SER A 109 5.11 10.14 -24.95
CA SER A 109 5.48 9.95 -26.36
C SER A 109 6.99 9.92 -26.52
N ALA A 110 7.43 9.67 -27.75
CA ALA A 110 8.83 9.79 -28.13
C ALA A 110 9.35 11.23 -28.16
N LYS A 111 8.48 12.25 -28.08
CA LYS A 111 8.91 13.64 -28.04
C LYS A 111 9.14 14.09 -26.59
N GLN A 112 10.18 14.89 -26.41
CA GLN A 112 10.45 15.51 -25.12
C GLN A 112 9.43 16.62 -24.84
N THR A 113 8.73 16.49 -23.72
CA THR A 113 7.74 17.46 -23.22
C THR A 113 7.96 17.73 -21.72
N PRO A 114 7.28 18.72 -21.11
CA PRO A 114 7.30 18.90 -19.66
C PRO A 114 6.90 17.63 -18.87
N LEU A 115 6.09 16.74 -19.45
CA LEU A 115 5.74 15.45 -18.85
C LEU A 115 6.94 14.49 -18.79
N SER A 116 7.89 14.60 -19.73
CA SER A 116 9.15 13.85 -19.68
C SER A 116 10.00 14.27 -18.47
N SER A 117 10.00 15.56 -18.13
CA SER A 117 10.68 16.06 -16.92
C SER A 117 9.97 15.62 -15.64
N LEU A 118 8.63 15.60 -15.64
CA LEU A 118 7.85 15.06 -14.52
C LEU A 118 8.15 13.59 -14.26
N ALA A 119 8.37 12.77 -15.30
CA ALA A 119 8.68 11.35 -15.13
C ALA A 119 9.91 11.12 -14.24
N ALA A 120 10.94 11.98 -14.35
CA ALA A 120 12.14 11.90 -13.52
C ALA A 120 11.84 12.14 -12.02
N GLU A 121 10.87 12.99 -11.67
CA GLU A 121 10.43 13.22 -10.28
C GLU A 121 9.88 11.93 -9.63
N PHE A 122 9.32 11.03 -10.44
CA PHE A 122 8.86 9.70 -10.00
C PHE A 122 9.90 8.60 -10.16
N SER A 123 11.17 8.96 -10.37
CA SER A 123 12.28 8.03 -10.58
C SER A 123 12.15 7.17 -11.84
N LEU A 124 11.49 7.65 -12.88
CA LEU A 124 11.50 7.03 -14.21
C LEU A 124 12.68 7.57 -15.02
N VAL A 125 13.44 6.66 -15.63
CA VAL A 125 14.56 7.01 -16.51
C VAL A 125 14.13 6.75 -17.95
N LEU A 126 13.77 7.84 -18.63
CA LEU A 126 13.36 7.81 -20.03
C LEU A 126 14.59 7.75 -20.96
N PRO A 127 14.47 7.09 -22.12
CA PRO A 127 15.51 7.13 -23.14
C PRO A 127 15.52 8.50 -23.86
N PRO A 128 16.55 8.80 -24.66
CA PRO A 128 16.63 10.04 -25.42
C PRO A 128 15.41 10.27 -26.32
N ALA A 129 15.09 11.52 -26.63
CA ALA A 129 13.97 11.83 -27.52
C ALA A 129 14.13 11.13 -28.88
N GLY A 130 13.04 10.62 -29.44
CA GLY A 130 13.03 9.92 -30.72
C GLY A 130 13.47 8.45 -30.67
N THR A 131 13.56 7.83 -29.48
CA THR A 131 13.93 6.42 -29.32
C THR A 131 12.72 5.56 -28.90
N PRO A 132 11.84 5.16 -29.83
CA PRO A 132 10.73 4.26 -29.52
C PRO A 132 11.24 2.86 -29.12
N LEU A 133 10.35 2.07 -28.52
CA LEU A 133 10.61 0.66 -28.32
C LEU A 133 10.51 -0.07 -29.67
N LEU A 134 11.54 -0.83 -30.00
CA LEU A 134 11.64 -1.63 -31.22
C LEU A 134 11.72 -3.12 -30.87
N SER A 135 11.12 -3.95 -31.71
CA SER A 135 11.36 -5.39 -31.74
C SER A 135 11.23 -5.90 -33.17
N PHE A 136 12.20 -6.73 -33.57
CA PHE A 136 12.21 -7.44 -34.85
C PHE A 136 11.72 -8.88 -34.74
N PHE A 137 11.45 -9.35 -33.52
CA PHE A 137 11.04 -10.73 -33.24
C PHE A 137 9.69 -10.77 -32.51
N PRO A 138 8.78 -11.70 -32.87
CA PRO A 138 8.81 -12.51 -34.09
C PRO A 138 8.69 -11.64 -35.35
N GLU A 139 9.13 -12.17 -36.50
CA GLU A 139 8.99 -11.49 -37.79
C GLU A 139 7.51 -11.19 -38.08
N ARG A 140 7.22 -9.94 -38.46
CA ARG A 140 5.86 -9.45 -38.68
C ARG A 140 5.81 -8.44 -39.82
N THR A 141 4.61 -8.24 -40.36
CA THR A 141 4.36 -7.25 -41.41
C THR A 141 4.29 -5.81 -40.89
N ASP A 142 4.00 -5.65 -39.61
CA ASP A 142 3.90 -4.34 -38.96
C ASP A 142 5.28 -3.71 -38.75
N PRO A 143 5.36 -2.35 -38.70
CA PRO A 143 6.61 -1.66 -38.39
C PRO A 143 7.26 -2.18 -37.10
N PRO A 144 8.60 -2.25 -37.00
CA PRO A 144 9.30 -2.73 -35.80
C PRO A 144 8.94 -2.00 -34.50
N SER A 145 8.42 -0.76 -34.60
CA SER A 145 7.98 0.09 -33.49
C SER A 145 6.56 -0.18 -32.96
N LEU A 146 5.78 -1.06 -33.60
CA LEU A 146 4.42 -1.42 -33.17
C LEU A 146 4.35 -2.86 -32.67
N ILE A 147 4.59 -3.08 -31.38
CA ILE A 147 4.94 -4.38 -30.81
C ILE A 147 3.75 -4.99 -30.06
N PRO A 148 3.43 -6.28 -30.28
CA PRO A 148 2.49 -6.98 -29.42
C PRO A 148 3.22 -7.42 -28.14
N ILE A 149 2.72 -7.03 -26.99
CA ILE A 149 3.29 -7.35 -25.67
C ILE A 149 2.33 -8.31 -24.98
N SER A 150 2.86 -9.45 -24.53
CA SER A 150 2.09 -10.38 -23.71
C SER A 150 2.11 -9.92 -22.25
N PRO A 151 0.96 -9.86 -21.57
CA PRO A 151 0.92 -9.44 -20.18
C PRO A 151 1.62 -10.44 -19.26
N PRO A 152 2.19 -9.98 -18.13
CA PRO A 152 2.82 -10.87 -17.16
C PRO A 152 1.80 -11.82 -16.51
N SER A 153 2.20 -13.07 -16.30
CA SER A 153 1.32 -14.14 -15.79
C SER A 153 0.93 -13.98 -14.31
N THR A 154 1.64 -13.18 -13.53
CA THR A 154 1.49 -13.04 -12.07
C THR A 154 1.08 -11.64 -11.61
N SER A 155 0.41 -10.86 -12.46
CA SER A 155 -0.07 -9.53 -12.08
C SER A 155 -1.33 -9.59 -11.22
N ASN A 156 -1.35 -8.80 -10.14
CA ASN A 156 -2.57 -8.56 -9.35
C ASN A 156 -3.44 -7.43 -9.93
N ILE A 157 -2.88 -6.60 -10.82
CA ILE A 157 -3.52 -5.42 -11.40
C ILE A 157 -4.21 -5.79 -12.71
N LEU A 158 -3.56 -6.62 -13.53
CA LEU A 158 -4.06 -7.01 -14.84
C LEU A 158 -4.93 -8.27 -14.73
N SER A 159 -5.96 -8.32 -15.55
CA SER A 159 -6.82 -9.48 -15.71
C SER A 159 -6.03 -10.69 -16.22
N SER A 160 -6.33 -11.89 -15.71
CA SER A 160 -5.60 -13.13 -16.03
C SER A 160 -5.83 -13.63 -17.46
N ASP A 161 -6.96 -13.30 -18.07
CA ASP A 161 -7.37 -13.66 -19.43
C ASP A 161 -7.08 -12.54 -20.45
N LEU A 162 -6.14 -11.65 -20.14
CA LEU A 162 -5.76 -10.54 -21.02
C LEU A 162 -4.99 -11.06 -22.24
N ALA A 163 -5.53 -10.79 -23.43
CA ALA A 163 -4.85 -11.07 -24.70
C ALA A 163 -3.63 -10.15 -24.88
N PRO A 164 -2.68 -10.46 -25.78
CA PRO A 164 -1.56 -9.56 -26.06
C PRO A 164 -2.03 -8.17 -26.48
N VAL A 165 -1.26 -7.15 -26.11
CA VAL A 165 -1.59 -5.75 -26.30
C VAL A 165 -0.65 -5.11 -27.31
N TRP A 166 -1.18 -4.34 -28.25
CA TRP A 166 -0.39 -3.54 -29.15
C TRP A 166 0.19 -2.32 -28.43
N PHE A 167 1.50 -2.15 -28.56
CA PHE A 167 2.25 -1.04 -27.99
C PHE A 167 2.98 -0.27 -29.07
N SER A 168 2.88 1.06 -29.05
CA SER A 168 3.78 1.95 -29.77
C SER A 168 4.06 3.17 -28.90
N GLY A 169 5.35 3.47 -28.68
CA GLY A 169 5.77 4.51 -27.75
C GLY A 169 7.20 4.28 -27.27
N ILE A 170 7.53 4.87 -26.12
CA ILE A 170 8.84 4.74 -25.49
C ILE A 170 8.81 3.75 -24.33
N PRO A 171 9.88 2.98 -24.10
CA PRO A 171 10.08 2.30 -22.84
C PRO A 171 10.64 3.26 -21.78
N PHE A 172 10.64 2.82 -20.53
CA PHE A 172 11.36 3.50 -19.45
C PHE A 172 11.95 2.50 -18.46
N ALA A 173 13.12 2.84 -17.94
CA ALA A 173 13.71 2.10 -16.83
C ALA A 173 13.17 2.65 -15.50
N LEU A 174 12.98 1.75 -14.54
CA LEU A 174 12.51 2.10 -13.21
C LEU A 174 13.71 2.30 -12.28
N GLY A 175 13.78 3.46 -11.62
CA GLY A 175 14.79 3.74 -10.61
C GLY A 175 14.61 2.89 -9.34
N SER A 176 15.50 3.09 -8.36
CA SER A 176 15.51 2.34 -7.09
C SER A 176 14.40 2.71 -6.09
N ASN A 177 13.35 3.40 -6.55
CA ASN A 177 12.26 3.86 -5.69
C ASN A 177 11.28 2.71 -5.41
N PRO A 178 11.08 2.30 -4.13
CA PRO A 178 10.21 1.18 -3.79
C PRO A 178 8.72 1.43 -4.05
N LEU A 179 8.32 2.70 -4.23
CA LEU A 179 6.94 3.09 -4.53
C LEU A 179 6.59 2.94 -6.02
N LEU A 180 7.61 2.82 -6.88
CA LEU A 180 7.49 2.61 -8.31
C LEU A 180 7.57 1.11 -8.62
N PHE A 181 6.71 0.61 -9.51
CA PHE A 181 6.74 -0.78 -9.93
C PHE A 181 6.21 -0.96 -11.36
N PRO A 182 6.68 -2.00 -12.09
CA PRO A 182 6.21 -2.27 -13.44
C PRO A 182 4.81 -2.90 -13.40
N ILE A 183 3.93 -2.44 -14.29
CA ILE A 183 2.62 -3.08 -14.57
C ILE A 183 2.72 -3.93 -15.82
N LEU A 184 3.30 -3.38 -16.89
CA LEU A 184 3.55 -4.07 -18.15
C LEU A 184 5.04 -3.92 -18.53
N PRO A 185 5.87 -4.96 -18.32
CA PRO A 185 7.25 -4.96 -18.77
C PRO A 185 7.34 -5.08 -20.30
N ALA A 186 8.44 -4.60 -20.88
CA ALA A 186 8.70 -4.78 -22.30
C ALA A 186 9.10 -6.26 -22.60
N PRO A 187 8.88 -6.76 -23.83
CA PRO A 187 9.34 -8.08 -24.23
C PRO A 187 10.87 -8.23 -24.12
N PRO A 188 11.39 -9.43 -23.78
CA PRO A 188 12.83 -9.64 -23.62
C PRO A 188 13.64 -9.40 -24.91
N GLU A 189 13.02 -9.53 -26.08
CA GLU A 189 13.60 -9.30 -27.40
C GLU A 189 13.53 -7.82 -27.87
N SER A 190 13.00 -6.92 -27.04
CA SER A 190 12.80 -5.52 -27.40
C SER A 190 13.87 -4.58 -26.86
N PHE A 191 14.09 -3.45 -27.53
CA PHE A 191 15.06 -2.44 -27.09
C PHE A 191 14.65 -1.04 -27.58
N ALA A 192 15.09 0.02 -26.91
CA ALA A 192 14.89 1.39 -27.37
C ALA A 192 15.94 1.74 -28.43
N GLY A 193 15.50 2.27 -29.57
CA GLY A 193 16.41 2.68 -30.63
C GLY A 193 15.72 3.54 -31.68
N ASP A 194 16.50 4.24 -32.48
CA ASP A 194 16.01 4.91 -33.69
C ASP A 194 16.03 3.90 -34.84
N VAL A 195 14.89 3.76 -35.54
CA VAL A 195 14.72 2.88 -36.70
C VAL A 195 15.70 3.25 -37.83
N ASN A 196 16.11 4.52 -37.90
CA ASN A 196 17.04 5.01 -38.92
C ASN A 196 18.52 4.97 -38.48
N SER A 197 18.78 4.68 -37.21
CA SER A 197 20.16 4.58 -36.72
C SER A 197 20.75 3.24 -37.14
N GLY A 198 21.98 3.26 -37.66
CA GLY A 198 22.74 2.06 -37.99
C GLY A 198 23.01 1.20 -36.75
N ALA A 199 23.30 -0.09 -36.98
CA ALA A 199 23.58 -1.08 -35.93
C ALA A 199 24.73 -0.66 -35.00
N ASP A 200 25.66 0.18 -35.48
CA ASP A 200 26.83 0.66 -34.74
C ASP A 200 26.45 1.39 -33.44
N ALA A 201 25.35 2.17 -33.42
CA ALA A 201 24.92 2.88 -32.22
C ALA A 201 24.45 1.94 -31.09
N LEU A 202 23.89 0.78 -31.47
CA LEU A 202 23.47 -0.25 -30.52
C LEU A 202 24.66 -1.05 -29.99
N VAL A 203 25.64 -1.32 -30.86
CA VAL A 203 26.90 -1.97 -30.49
C VAL A 203 27.67 -1.10 -29.51
N ASP A 204 27.81 0.20 -29.80
CA ASP A 204 28.47 1.17 -28.91
C ASP A 204 27.80 1.24 -27.53
N ALA A 205 26.46 1.21 -27.47
CA ALA A 205 25.72 1.21 -26.20
C ALA A 205 25.90 -0.11 -25.42
N ALA A 206 25.95 -1.24 -26.12
CA ALA A 206 26.22 -2.54 -25.52
C ALA A 206 27.66 -2.66 -24.98
N GLU A 207 28.65 -2.14 -25.72
CA GLU A 207 30.07 -2.16 -25.34
C GLU A 207 30.38 -1.25 -24.14
N LYS A 208 29.62 -0.17 -23.96
CA LYS A 208 29.71 0.73 -22.77
C LYS A 208 29.03 0.14 -21.53
N ASN A 209 29.21 -1.16 -21.28
CA ASN A 209 28.61 -1.90 -20.15
C ASN A 209 27.09 -1.72 -19.99
N GLY A 210 26.36 -1.45 -21.09
CA GLY A 210 24.92 -1.21 -21.06
C GLY A 210 24.49 0.13 -20.46
N GLU A 211 25.40 1.07 -20.20
CA GLU A 211 25.03 2.44 -19.84
C GLU A 211 24.27 3.10 -21.00
N GLY A 212 22.99 3.38 -20.78
CA GLY A 212 22.09 3.87 -21.84
C GLY A 212 21.57 2.79 -22.78
N LEU A 213 21.62 1.50 -22.37
CA LEU A 213 20.92 0.43 -23.07
C LEU A 213 19.57 0.15 -22.41
N TRP A 214 18.49 0.66 -23.01
CA TRP A 214 17.12 0.34 -22.62
C TRP A 214 16.65 -0.91 -23.35
N ALA A 215 16.99 -2.10 -22.84
CA ALA A 215 16.70 -3.36 -23.52
C ALA A 215 16.10 -4.44 -22.59
N GLY A 216 15.34 -5.33 -23.20
CA GLY A 216 14.74 -6.51 -22.60
C GLY A 216 13.68 -6.21 -21.55
N SER A 217 13.41 -7.19 -20.68
CA SER A 217 12.36 -7.12 -19.67
C SER A 217 12.70 -6.26 -18.44
N GLN A 218 13.89 -5.64 -18.42
CA GLN A 218 14.30 -4.70 -17.36
C GLN A 218 13.66 -3.32 -17.55
N VAL A 219 13.23 -3.00 -18.77
CA VAL A 219 12.45 -1.79 -19.05
C VAL A 219 10.96 -2.11 -19.08
N SER A 220 10.15 -1.10 -18.78
CA SER A 220 8.70 -1.21 -18.72
C SER A 220 8.06 -0.20 -19.66
N VAL A 221 6.86 -0.55 -20.14
CA VAL A 221 6.04 0.32 -20.99
C VAL A 221 4.85 0.89 -20.24
N VAL A 222 4.43 0.25 -19.14
CA VAL A 222 3.44 0.77 -18.20
C VAL A 222 3.94 0.55 -16.78
N ALA A 223 4.02 1.61 -15.98
CA ALA A 223 4.39 1.52 -14.57
C ALA A 223 3.38 2.23 -13.68
N GLY A 224 3.22 1.69 -12.48
CA GLY A 224 2.45 2.29 -11.40
C GLY A 224 3.37 2.89 -10.36
N PHE A 225 2.99 4.04 -9.82
CA PHE A 225 3.59 4.66 -8.66
C PHE A 225 2.50 4.88 -7.61
N GLN A 226 2.77 4.48 -6.37
CA GLN A 226 1.83 4.65 -5.27
C GLN A 226 2.44 5.55 -4.19
N ALA A 227 1.88 6.75 -4.06
CA ALA A 227 2.35 7.74 -3.10
C ALA A 227 2.16 7.26 -1.65
N ALA A 228 2.93 7.86 -0.74
CA ALA A 228 2.79 7.57 0.69
C ALA A 228 1.38 7.90 1.23
N GLY A 229 0.72 8.92 0.65
CA GLY A 229 -0.66 9.31 0.96
C GLY A 229 -1.74 8.42 0.34
N GLY A 230 -1.37 7.43 -0.49
CA GLY A 230 -2.31 6.49 -1.12
C GLY A 230 -2.67 6.81 -2.57
N ALA A 231 -2.44 8.04 -3.04
CA ALA A 231 -2.65 8.44 -4.43
C ALA A 231 -1.86 7.55 -5.41
N ARG A 232 -2.48 7.26 -6.56
CA ARG A 232 -1.92 6.38 -7.60
C ARG A 232 -1.63 7.17 -8.86
N VAL A 233 -0.45 6.93 -9.42
CA VAL A 233 -0.01 7.50 -10.69
C VAL A 233 0.32 6.35 -11.64
N THR A 234 -0.31 6.31 -12.79
CA THR A 234 0.07 5.37 -13.87
C THR A 234 0.74 6.10 -15.00
N TRP A 235 1.90 5.60 -15.38
CA TRP A 235 2.68 6.02 -16.54
C TRP A 235 2.49 5.06 -17.68
N ILE A 236 2.13 5.58 -18.86
CA ILE A 236 1.96 4.81 -20.09
C ILE A 236 2.96 5.35 -21.10
N GLY A 237 3.88 4.52 -21.58
CA GLY A 237 4.96 4.93 -22.49
C GLY A 237 4.52 5.37 -23.88
N GLY A 238 3.26 5.10 -24.25
CA GLY A 238 2.71 5.42 -25.56
C GLY A 238 1.22 5.71 -25.52
N VAL A 239 0.84 6.92 -25.92
CA VAL A 239 -0.57 7.34 -25.98
C VAL A 239 -1.40 6.51 -26.96
N ASP A 240 -0.77 5.97 -28.01
CA ASP A 240 -1.44 5.17 -29.02
C ASP A 240 -2.09 3.91 -28.42
N MET A 241 -1.59 3.41 -27.28
CA MET A 241 -2.19 2.29 -26.54
C MET A 241 -3.67 2.52 -26.21
N LEU A 242 -4.08 3.78 -26.02
CA LEU A 242 -5.42 4.18 -25.61
C LEU A 242 -6.32 4.54 -26.80
N LYS A 243 -5.79 4.53 -28.02
CA LYS A 243 -6.54 4.90 -29.22
C LYS A 243 -7.43 3.77 -29.72
N ASP A 244 -8.55 4.17 -30.30
CA ASP A 244 -9.55 3.26 -30.87
C ASP A 244 -8.95 2.38 -31.98
N SER A 245 -7.95 2.88 -32.70
CA SER A 245 -7.24 2.15 -33.75
C SER A 245 -6.55 0.88 -33.22
N LEU A 246 -5.86 0.96 -32.07
CA LEU A 246 -5.20 -0.19 -31.45
C LEU A 246 -6.16 -1.08 -30.65
N PHE A 247 -7.31 -0.54 -30.22
CA PHE A 247 -8.38 -1.34 -29.61
C PHE A 247 -9.02 -2.29 -30.64
N GLN A 248 -9.18 -1.84 -31.88
CA GLN A 248 -9.82 -2.61 -32.94
C GLN A 248 -8.85 -3.49 -33.74
N LYS A 249 -7.54 -3.20 -33.69
CA LYS A 249 -6.52 -3.97 -34.42
C LYS A 249 -6.40 -5.40 -33.89
N PRO A 250 -6.61 -6.46 -34.70
CA PRO A 250 -6.40 -7.83 -34.25
C PRO A 250 -4.91 -8.14 -34.05
N VAL A 251 -4.57 -8.97 -33.06
CA VAL A 251 -3.18 -9.42 -32.81
C VAL A 251 -2.83 -10.57 -33.76
N SER A 252 -3.76 -11.49 -33.96
CA SER A 252 -3.62 -12.61 -34.88
C SER A 252 -5.01 -13.00 -35.44
N LYS A 253 -5.05 -13.95 -36.38
CA LYS A 253 -6.32 -14.44 -36.96
C LYS A 253 -7.25 -14.89 -35.81
N ASN A 254 -8.37 -14.19 -35.66
CA ASN A 254 -9.41 -14.40 -34.63
C ASN A 254 -9.07 -13.99 -33.19
N VAL A 255 -7.94 -13.33 -32.94
CA VAL A 255 -7.60 -12.81 -31.59
C VAL A 255 -7.71 -11.28 -31.60
N LYS A 256 -8.68 -10.76 -30.84
CA LYS A 256 -8.82 -9.31 -30.61
C LYS A 256 -7.68 -8.80 -29.73
N SER A 257 -7.35 -7.53 -29.91
CA SER A 257 -6.39 -6.82 -29.06
C SER A 257 -6.85 -6.78 -27.60
N GLY A 258 -5.88 -6.99 -26.69
CA GLY A 258 -6.11 -6.83 -25.26
C GLY A 258 -6.15 -5.36 -24.81
N ASN A 259 -5.86 -4.38 -25.67
CA ASN A 259 -5.67 -2.98 -25.27
C ASN A 259 -6.87 -2.41 -24.52
N ALA A 260 -8.10 -2.61 -25.01
CA ALA A 260 -9.29 -2.08 -24.33
C ALA A 260 -9.42 -2.61 -22.90
N LYS A 261 -9.12 -3.89 -22.69
CA LYS A 261 -9.18 -4.52 -21.37
C LYS A 261 -8.02 -4.08 -20.47
N LEU A 262 -6.81 -3.99 -21.03
CA LEU A 262 -5.65 -3.45 -20.32
C LEU A 262 -5.91 -2.02 -19.83
N THR A 263 -6.48 -1.17 -20.68
CA THR A 263 -6.82 0.21 -20.34
C THR A 263 -7.81 0.27 -19.19
N ARG A 264 -8.84 -0.59 -19.20
CA ARG A 264 -9.78 -0.71 -18.07
C ARG A 264 -9.08 -1.16 -16.79
N ASP A 265 -8.25 -2.20 -16.85
CA ASP A 265 -7.53 -2.70 -15.66
C ASP A 265 -6.60 -1.63 -15.06
N ILE A 266 -5.85 -0.92 -15.91
CA ILE A 266 -4.98 0.18 -15.50
C ILE A 266 -5.78 1.34 -14.90
N THR A 267 -6.90 1.69 -15.53
CA THR A 267 -7.71 2.82 -15.08
C THR A 267 -8.42 2.50 -13.77
N ALA A 268 -9.00 1.30 -13.65
CA ALA A 268 -9.59 0.80 -12.40
C ALA A 268 -8.57 0.72 -11.25
N TRP A 269 -7.30 0.38 -11.55
CA TRP A 269 -6.25 0.49 -10.55
C TRP A 269 -5.94 1.95 -10.21
N THR A 270 -5.72 2.81 -11.20
CA THR A 270 -5.36 4.23 -11.00
C THR A 270 -6.43 4.96 -10.22
N PHE A 271 -7.70 4.77 -10.55
CA PHE A 271 -8.83 5.44 -9.94
C PHE A 271 -9.31 4.76 -8.66
N GLN A 272 -8.52 3.84 -8.09
CA GLN A 272 -8.82 3.19 -6.81
C GLN A 272 -10.20 2.49 -6.78
N GLU A 273 -10.52 1.74 -7.84
CA GLU A 273 -11.66 0.84 -7.87
C GLU A 273 -11.27 -0.55 -7.35
N ASN A 274 -10.09 -1.02 -7.77
CA ASN A 274 -9.57 -2.34 -7.45
C ASN A 274 -8.34 -2.26 -6.53
N LEU A 275 -8.09 -3.36 -5.79
CA LEU A 275 -6.98 -3.48 -4.83
C LEU A 275 -6.98 -2.40 -3.75
N VAL A 276 -8.18 -1.95 -3.36
CA VAL A 276 -8.36 -0.96 -2.30
C VAL A 276 -8.75 -1.65 -1.01
N LEU A 277 -7.95 -1.39 0.02
CA LEU A 277 -8.12 -1.94 1.36
C LEU A 277 -8.10 -0.80 2.37
N ARG A 278 -8.80 -1.00 3.49
CA ARG A 278 -8.78 -0.10 4.64
C ARG A 278 -8.77 -0.89 5.94
N ILE A 279 -8.06 -0.37 6.94
CA ILE A 279 -8.22 -0.82 8.33
C ILE A 279 -9.42 -0.07 8.92
N ASP A 280 -10.49 -0.77 9.26
CA ASP A 280 -11.69 -0.14 9.83
C ASP A 280 -11.47 0.22 11.30
N ARG A 281 -10.87 -0.70 12.07
CA ARG A 281 -10.45 -0.48 13.46
C ARG A 281 -9.45 -1.52 13.93
N THR A 282 -8.77 -1.21 15.01
CA THR A 282 -7.87 -2.11 15.74
C THR A 282 -8.28 -2.20 17.19
N GLU A 283 -8.21 -3.39 17.77
CA GLU A 283 -8.57 -3.69 19.15
C GLU A 283 -7.42 -4.46 19.80
N HIS A 284 -7.16 -4.22 21.08
CA HIS A 284 -6.21 -4.98 21.87
C HIS A 284 -6.72 -5.14 23.29
N HIS A 285 -6.50 -6.30 23.92
CA HIS A 285 -6.98 -6.59 25.28
C HIS A 285 -6.19 -7.74 25.89
N LEU A 286 -6.31 -7.94 27.20
CA LEU A 286 -5.79 -9.15 27.86
C LEU A 286 -6.58 -10.38 27.40
N VAL A 287 -5.94 -11.55 27.42
CA VAL A 287 -6.65 -12.83 27.26
C VAL A 287 -7.73 -12.94 28.35
N ASN A 288 -8.94 -13.34 27.96
CA ASN A 288 -10.16 -13.39 28.79
C ASN A 288 -10.76 -12.04 29.23
N SER A 289 -10.22 -10.92 28.73
CA SER A 289 -10.87 -9.61 28.82
C SER A 289 -11.48 -9.24 27.47
N THR A 290 -12.45 -8.33 27.46
CA THR A 290 -12.98 -7.68 26.25
C THR A 290 -12.57 -6.22 26.16
N GLU A 291 -12.04 -5.65 27.24
CA GLU A 291 -11.70 -4.23 27.33
C GLU A 291 -10.24 -3.98 27.00
N SER A 292 -10.01 -2.91 26.26
CA SER A 292 -8.68 -2.40 25.99
C SER A 292 -8.13 -1.66 27.19
N LEU A 293 -6.86 -1.89 27.49
CA LEU A 293 -6.15 -1.27 28.61
C LEU A 293 -5.15 -0.25 28.08
N GLU A 294 -4.97 0.84 28.84
CA GLU A 294 -3.93 1.85 28.57
C GLU A 294 -2.52 1.30 28.84
N SER A 295 -2.40 0.38 29.79
CA SER A 295 -1.14 -0.24 30.20
C SER A 295 -1.27 -1.74 30.42
N TYR A 296 -0.23 -2.48 30.01
CA TYR A 296 -0.05 -3.89 30.27
C TYR A 296 1.11 -4.11 31.23
N THR A 297 1.16 -5.27 31.88
CA THR A 297 2.29 -5.70 32.68
C THR A 297 3.27 -6.52 31.83
N THR A 298 4.55 -6.51 32.18
CA THR A 298 5.53 -7.46 31.60
C THR A 298 4.99 -8.89 31.70
N ASN A 299 5.12 -9.68 30.64
CA ASN A 299 4.62 -11.06 30.55
C ASN A 299 3.11 -11.26 30.46
N ASP A 300 2.32 -10.20 30.34
CA ASP A 300 0.89 -10.34 30.07
C ASP A 300 0.64 -11.03 28.73
N ASN A 301 -0.39 -11.88 28.66
CA ASN A 301 -0.87 -12.44 27.39
C ASN A 301 -1.88 -11.47 26.78
N ILE A 302 -1.53 -10.91 25.62
CA ILE A 302 -2.27 -9.87 24.93
C ILE A 302 -2.84 -10.45 23.64
N VAL A 303 -4.11 -10.16 23.38
CA VAL A 303 -4.77 -10.40 22.10
C VAL A 303 -4.79 -9.08 21.34
N PHE A 304 -4.34 -9.10 20.09
CA PHE A 304 -4.47 -7.98 19.17
C PHE A 304 -5.35 -8.41 18.00
N THR A 305 -6.26 -7.53 17.59
CA THR A 305 -7.21 -7.73 16.50
C THR A 305 -7.21 -6.52 15.56
N ALA A 306 -7.26 -6.76 14.25
CA ALA A 306 -7.53 -5.76 13.23
C ALA A 306 -8.72 -6.17 12.36
N TYR A 307 -9.56 -5.21 11.98
CA TYR A 307 -10.66 -5.41 11.04
C TYR A 307 -10.33 -4.72 9.72
N ILE A 308 -10.38 -5.47 8.63
CA ILE A 308 -9.99 -5.01 7.30
C ILE A 308 -11.15 -5.20 6.34
N SER A 309 -11.42 -4.16 5.57
CA SER A 309 -12.40 -4.18 4.48
C SER A 309 -11.73 -3.88 3.14
N HIS A 310 -12.30 -4.43 2.08
CA HIS A 310 -12.01 -4.05 0.70
C HIS A 310 -13.16 -3.24 0.14
N PHE A 311 -12.83 -2.36 -0.79
CA PHE A 311 -13.84 -1.60 -1.50
C PHE A 311 -14.43 -2.43 -2.65
N ASN A 312 -15.76 -2.39 -2.81
CA ASN A 312 -16.45 -3.02 -3.92
C ASN A 312 -16.93 -1.95 -4.91
N PRO A 313 -16.31 -1.84 -6.10
CA PRO A 313 -16.64 -0.76 -7.04
C PRO A 313 -18.07 -0.88 -7.59
N LYS A 314 -18.63 -2.10 -7.68
CA LYS A 314 -19.98 -2.33 -8.23
C LYS A 314 -21.10 -1.84 -7.33
N SER A 315 -20.92 -1.91 -6.01
CA SER A 315 -21.93 -1.41 -5.05
C SER A 315 -21.56 -0.05 -4.48
N GLY A 316 -20.25 0.28 -4.45
CA GLY A 316 -19.71 1.45 -3.77
C GLY A 316 -19.58 1.26 -2.26
N ASP A 317 -19.64 0.02 -1.77
CA ASP A 317 -19.60 -0.29 -0.34
C ASP A 317 -18.30 -0.97 0.06
N TRP A 318 -17.92 -0.78 1.32
CA TRP A 318 -16.83 -1.50 1.96
C TRP A 318 -17.34 -2.86 2.47
N LYS A 319 -16.64 -3.93 2.10
CA LYS A 319 -16.97 -5.29 2.53
C LYS A 319 -15.79 -5.92 3.26
N PRO A 320 -16.02 -6.70 4.34
CA PRO A 320 -14.96 -7.37 5.06
C PRO A 320 -14.08 -8.22 4.13
N TYR A 321 -12.76 -8.17 4.31
CA TYR A 321 -11.79 -8.85 3.46
C TYR A 321 -10.89 -9.78 4.26
N SER A 322 -10.89 -11.07 3.93
CA SER A 322 -10.09 -12.11 4.62
C SER A 322 -9.00 -12.73 3.73
N GLY A 323 -8.67 -12.11 2.59
CA GLY A 323 -7.75 -12.69 1.60
C GLY A 323 -6.26 -12.49 1.90
N ILE A 324 -5.89 -11.64 2.86
CA ILE A 324 -4.48 -11.40 3.23
C ILE A 324 -3.93 -12.61 4.01
N GLN A 325 -2.84 -13.21 3.53
CA GLN A 325 -2.22 -14.40 4.14
C GLN A 325 -0.93 -14.08 4.91
N ASP A 326 -0.26 -12.99 4.53
CA ASP A 326 1.09 -12.63 4.95
C ASP A 326 1.13 -11.36 5.83
N MET A 327 0.00 -11.01 6.45
CA MET A 327 -0.06 -9.88 7.37
C MET A 327 0.68 -10.18 8.68
N GLN A 328 1.34 -9.16 9.21
CA GLN A 328 2.15 -9.26 10.42
C GLN A 328 1.79 -8.13 11.38
N LEU A 329 1.93 -8.43 12.67
CA LEU A 329 1.90 -7.46 13.76
C LEU A 329 3.34 -7.30 14.28
N GLU A 330 3.76 -6.06 14.41
CA GLU A 330 4.99 -5.71 15.11
C GLU A 330 4.63 -5.10 16.48
N PHE A 331 5.28 -5.59 17.53
CA PHE A 331 5.24 -4.98 18.86
C PHE A 331 6.61 -4.38 19.14
N THR A 332 6.70 -3.06 19.07
CA THR A 332 7.99 -2.34 18.94
C THR A 332 8.09 -1.15 19.89
N MET A 333 9.31 -0.76 20.25
CA MET A 333 9.60 0.50 20.96
C MET A 333 10.39 1.44 20.06
N LEU A 334 11.67 1.12 19.84
CA LEU A 334 12.55 1.72 18.84
C LEU A 334 12.78 0.72 17.70
N ASP A 335 13.05 -0.52 18.07
CA ASP A 335 13.24 -1.69 17.22
C ASP A 335 12.16 -2.75 17.50
N PRO A 336 11.74 -3.54 16.49
CA PRO A 336 10.69 -4.53 16.65
C PRO A 336 11.16 -5.64 17.60
N HIS A 337 10.59 -5.68 18.80
CA HIS A 337 10.89 -6.71 19.79
C HIS A 337 10.19 -8.03 19.42
N LEU A 338 8.96 -7.93 18.90
CA LEU A 338 8.22 -9.06 18.36
C LEU A 338 7.71 -8.70 16.97
N ARG A 339 7.82 -9.66 16.05
CA ARG A 339 7.16 -9.65 14.75
C ARG A 339 6.47 -11.00 14.58
N ILE A 340 5.15 -10.98 14.58
CA ILE A 340 4.33 -12.19 14.60
C ILE A 340 3.30 -12.16 13.47
N PRO A 341 2.90 -13.32 12.93
CA PRO A 341 1.84 -13.38 11.94
C PRO A 341 0.52 -12.91 12.55
N LEU A 342 -0.26 -12.19 11.74
CA LEU A 342 -1.59 -11.71 12.07
C LEU A 342 -2.59 -12.40 11.10
N PRO A 343 -2.96 -13.68 11.35
CA PRO A 343 -3.80 -14.46 10.45
C PRO A 343 -5.27 -14.03 10.52
N PHE A 344 -6.02 -14.34 9.46
CA PHE A 344 -7.48 -14.15 9.47
C PHE A 344 -8.14 -15.13 10.43
N VAL A 345 -9.26 -14.73 11.03
CA VAL A 345 -10.04 -15.59 11.92
C VAL A 345 -11.14 -16.29 11.12
N PRO A 346 -11.19 -17.64 11.10
CA PRO A 346 -12.27 -18.37 10.44
C PRO A 346 -13.64 -17.96 10.99
N ASN A 347 -14.67 -18.00 10.14
CA ASN A 347 -16.07 -17.67 10.48
C ASN A 347 -16.34 -16.22 10.90
N THR A 348 -15.34 -15.34 10.92
CA THR A 348 -15.50 -13.89 11.16
C THR A 348 -14.83 -13.09 10.04
N PRO A 349 -15.57 -12.81 8.94
CA PRO A 349 -15.04 -12.09 7.79
C PRO A 349 -14.37 -10.76 8.18
N GLY A 350 -13.22 -10.46 7.56
CA GLY A 350 -12.45 -9.23 7.78
C GLY A 350 -11.70 -9.15 9.11
N LYS A 351 -11.90 -10.09 10.03
CA LYS A 351 -11.21 -10.10 11.34
C LYS A 351 -9.87 -10.82 11.22
N TYR A 352 -8.82 -10.16 11.71
CA TYR A 352 -7.48 -10.73 11.84
C TYR A 352 -7.04 -10.63 13.29
N SER A 353 -6.52 -11.70 13.87
CA SER A 353 -6.22 -11.75 15.30
C SER A 353 -5.00 -12.60 15.60
N THR A 354 -4.22 -12.17 16.59
CA THR A 354 -3.09 -12.92 17.11
C THR A 354 -3.00 -12.75 18.63
N THR A 355 -2.44 -13.74 19.31
CA THR A 355 -2.23 -13.71 20.76
C THR A 355 -0.75 -13.90 21.05
N PHE A 356 -0.17 -13.07 21.90
CA PHE A 356 1.25 -13.13 22.22
C PHE A 356 1.52 -12.68 23.66
N ARG A 357 2.72 -12.96 24.15
CA ARG A 357 3.17 -12.57 25.49
C ARG A 357 4.00 -11.29 25.41
N ALA A 358 3.67 -10.31 26.24
CA ALA A 358 4.41 -9.06 26.34
C ALA A 358 5.88 -9.33 26.77
N PRO A 359 6.87 -8.63 26.20
CA PRO A 359 8.28 -8.80 26.59
C PRO A 359 8.56 -8.48 28.06
N ASP A 360 9.68 -8.98 28.57
CA ASP A 360 10.18 -8.67 29.92
C ASP A 360 10.66 -7.22 30.08
N ARG A 361 10.95 -6.55 28.95
CA ARG A 361 11.36 -5.15 28.94
C ARG A 361 10.14 -4.26 29.07
N HIS A 362 10.15 -3.39 30.08
CA HIS A 362 9.13 -2.37 30.27
C HIS A 362 9.46 -1.10 29.48
N GLY A 363 8.42 -0.29 29.23
CA GLY A 363 8.49 1.02 28.58
C GLY A 363 7.30 1.23 27.66
N VAL A 364 7.42 2.20 26.75
CA VAL A 364 6.35 2.54 25.81
C VAL A 364 6.52 1.73 24.53
N PHE A 365 5.55 0.86 24.26
CA PHE A 365 5.48 0.03 23.06
C PHE A 365 4.43 0.54 22.08
N LYS A 366 4.50 0.05 20.85
CA LYS A 366 3.51 0.28 19.81
C LYS A 366 3.12 -1.04 19.16
N PHE A 367 1.83 -1.26 19.01
CA PHE A 367 1.30 -2.20 18.03
C PHE A 367 1.37 -1.54 16.66
N VAL A 368 2.09 -2.15 15.72
CA VAL A 368 2.25 -1.63 14.37
C VAL A 368 1.80 -2.70 13.38
N VAL A 369 0.77 -2.37 12.60
CA VAL A 369 0.37 -3.12 11.41
C VAL A 369 0.83 -2.31 10.20
N ASN A 370 1.77 -2.84 9.43
CA ASN A 370 2.35 -2.17 8.27
C ASN A 370 2.34 -3.13 7.08
N TYR A 371 1.30 -3.05 6.26
CA TYR A 371 1.12 -3.89 5.07
C TYR A 371 1.30 -3.05 3.80
N LYS A 372 2.45 -3.25 3.14
CA LYS A 372 2.79 -2.61 1.86
C LYS A 372 3.11 -3.68 0.84
N ARG A 373 2.24 -3.82 -0.17
CA ARG A 373 2.42 -4.73 -1.30
C ARG A 373 2.15 -3.97 -2.58
N LYS A 374 2.95 -4.24 -3.62
CA LYS A 374 2.84 -3.59 -4.92
C LYS A 374 1.42 -3.77 -5.48
N GLY A 375 0.81 -2.65 -5.89
CA GLY A 375 -0.56 -2.59 -6.40
C GLY A 375 -1.66 -2.52 -5.34
N TRP A 376 -1.41 -2.96 -4.10
CA TRP A 376 -2.38 -2.89 -3.01
C TRP A 376 -2.27 -1.59 -2.22
N THR A 377 -3.39 -1.12 -1.70
CA THR A 377 -3.39 0.03 -0.78
C THR A 377 -2.50 -0.23 0.43
N HIS A 378 -1.67 0.74 0.78
CA HIS A 378 -0.80 0.65 1.95
C HIS A 378 -1.64 0.73 3.22
N LEU A 379 -1.62 -0.31 4.04
CA LEU A 379 -2.27 -0.31 5.33
C LEU A 379 -1.25 0.00 6.42
N HIS A 380 -1.51 1.04 7.20
CA HIS A 380 -0.67 1.42 8.31
C HIS A 380 -1.54 1.79 9.52
N SER A 381 -1.33 1.10 10.64
CA SER A 381 -1.89 1.46 11.94
C SER A 381 -0.81 1.37 13.00
N SER A 382 -0.78 2.36 13.90
CA SER A 382 0.17 2.42 15.01
C SER A 382 -0.58 2.82 16.27
N THR A 383 -0.67 1.91 17.24
CA THR A 383 -1.32 2.16 18.54
C THR A 383 -0.29 2.05 19.65
N THR A 384 -0.12 3.11 20.45
CA THR A 384 0.89 3.18 21.51
C THR A 384 0.30 2.72 22.83
N VAL A 385 1.03 1.88 23.56
CA VAL A 385 0.65 1.35 24.89
C VAL A 385 1.86 1.30 25.81
N ALA A 386 1.63 1.41 27.12
CA ALA A 386 2.70 1.22 28.11
C ALA A 386 2.77 -0.25 28.54
N VAL A 387 3.97 -0.81 28.61
CA VAL A 387 4.25 -2.07 29.31
C VAL A 387 5.01 -1.70 30.57
N VAL A 388 4.43 -1.97 31.73
CA VAL A 388 5.00 -1.63 33.04
C VAL A 388 5.43 -2.89 33.80
N PRO A 389 6.42 -2.80 34.70
CA PRO A 389 6.69 -3.89 35.64
C PRO A 389 5.46 -4.15 36.53
N PRO A 390 5.35 -5.36 37.12
CA PRO A 390 4.31 -5.64 38.09
C PRO A 390 4.42 -4.67 39.27
N ARG A 391 3.26 -4.27 39.78
CA ARG A 391 3.19 -3.48 41.02
C ARG A 391 3.70 -4.29 42.21
N HIS A 392 3.97 -3.63 43.33
CA HIS A 392 4.46 -4.26 44.55
C HIS A 392 3.55 -5.40 45.09
N ASP A 393 2.26 -5.37 44.75
CA ASP A 393 1.25 -6.39 45.06
C ASP A 393 1.09 -7.47 43.98
N GLY A 394 1.67 -7.29 42.79
CA GLY A 394 1.65 -8.25 41.70
C GLY A 394 2.72 -9.35 41.79
N TYR A 395 3.65 -9.27 42.74
CA TYR A 395 4.65 -10.32 42.95
C TYR A 395 4.07 -11.50 43.73
N PRO A 396 4.48 -12.75 43.41
CA PRO A 396 4.04 -13.93 44.15
C PRO A 396 4.49 -13.86 45.61
N ARG A 397 3.56 -14.09 46.53
CA ARG A 397 3.79 -14.11 47.98
C ARG A 397 3.82 -15.53 48.50
N PHE A 398 4.43 -15.74 49.67
CA PHE A 398 4.54 -17.03 50.34
C PHE A 398 5.25 -18.09 49.48
N LEU A 399 6.43 -17.73 49.00
CA LEU A 399 7.26 -18.63 48.19
C LEU A 399 7.68 -19.84 49.05
N SER A 400 7.51 -21.06 48.51
CA SER A 400 7.86 -22.29 49.22
C SER A 400 9.35 -22.34 49.61
N ALA A 401 10.22 -21.82 48.75
CA ALA A 401 11.66 -21.70 49.02
C ALA A 401 11.98 -20.73 50.18
N ALA A 402 11.07 -19.82 50.52
CA ALA A 402 11.28 -18.80 51.54
C ALA A 402 10.76 -19.20 52.93
N TRP A 403 10.18 -20.40 53.10
CA TRP A 403 9.70 -20.90 54.39
C TRP A 403 10.74 -20.84 55.53
N PRO A 404 12.02 -21.17 55.33
CA PRO A 404 13.02 -21.05 56.39
C PRO A 404 13.14 -19.62 56.95
N PHE A 405 13.03 -18.61 56.10
CA PHE A 405 13.09 -17.20 56.53
C PHE A 405 11.81 -16.79 57.27
N TYR A 406 10.64 -17.21 56.77
CA TYR A 406 9.36 -16.92 57.42
C TYR A 406 9.29 -17.53 58.83
N ILE A 407 9.69 -18.81 58.96
CA ILE A 407 9.72 -19.51 60.24
C ILE A 407 10.79 -18.91 61.17
N GLY A 408 11.96 -18.53 60.63
CA GLY A 408 13.01 -17.87 61.39
C GLY A 408 12.52 -16.57 62.05
N ALA A 409 11.86 -15.69 61.28
CA ALA A 409 11.31 -14.44 61.80
C ALA A 409 10.23 -14.65 62.88
N ILE A 410 9.35 -15.65 62.68
CA ILE A 410 8.34 -16.04 63.68
C ILE A 410 9.03 -16.57 64.94
N SER A 411 10.03 -17.44 64.79
CA SER A 411 10.80 -18.02 65.90
C SER A 411 11.51 -16.95 66.72
N THR A 412 12.17 -15.98 66.10
CA THR A 412 12.80 -14.84 66.81
C THR A 412 11.77 -14.01 67.55
N SER A 413 10.60 -13.75 66.94
CA SER A 413 9.52 -12.98 67.58
C SER A 413 8.97 -13.70 68.82
N VAL A 414 8.72 -15.00 68.71
CA VAL A 414 8.28 -15.85 69.83
C VAL A 414 9.36 -15.94 70.91
N GLY A 415 10.62 -16.14 70.51
CA GLY A 415 11.76 -16.19 71.42
C GLY A 415 11.96 -14.88 72.19
N PHE A 416 11.84 -13.73 71.52
CA PHE A 416 11.93 -12.42 72.17
C PHE A 416 10.76 -12.18 73.14
N PHE A 417 9.55 -12.59 72.75
CA PHE A 417 8.39 -12.50 73.64
C PHE A 417 8.57 -13.35 74.91
N LEU A 418 9.00 -14.61 74.76
CA LEU A 418 9.27 -15.52 75.88
C LEU A 418 10.43 -15.02 76.74
N PHE A 419 11.50 -14.50 76.13
CA PHE A 419 12.61 -13.87 76.84
C PHE A 419 12.13 -12.68 77.67
N SER A 420 11.35 -11.77 77.08
CA SER A 420 10.83 -10.59 77.76
C SER A 420 9.93 -10.98 78.94
N ALA A 421 9.06 -11.97 78.75
CA ALA A 421 8.20 -12.49 79.81
C ALA A 421 9.03 -13.13 80.95
N ALA A 422 10.02 -13.95 80.62
CA ALA A 422 10.90 -14.59 81.60
C ALA A 422 11.79 -13.57 82.33
N TRP A 423 12.30 -12.57 81.61
CA TRP A 423 13.13 -11.50 82.18
C TRP A 423 12.35 -10.64 83.16
N LEU A 424 11.10 -10.28 82.83
CA LEU A 424 10.22 -9.52 83.72
C LEU A 424 9.74 -10.35 84.93
N ALA A 425 9.53 -11.66 84.76
CA ALA A 425 9.13 -12.56 85.85
C ALA A 425 10.30 -13.02 86.73
N GLY A 426 11.55 -12.79 86.30
CA GLY A 426 12.75 -13.16 87.04
C GLY A 426 13.04 -12.17 88.17
N GLU A 427 12.92 -12.59 89.43
CA GLU A 427 13.41 -11.81 90.56
C GLU A 427 14.94 -11.71 90.53
N SER A 428 15.48 -10.49 90.70
CA SER A 428 16.92 -10.26 90.85
C SER A 428 17.44 -10.92 92.13
N ARG A 429 18.13 -12.06 92.02
CA ARG A 429 18.97 -12.53 93.12
C ARG A 429 20.21 -11.64 93.20
N ASP A 430 20.10 -10.53 93.93
CA ASP A 430 21.26 -9.77 94.39
C ASP A 430 22.13 -10.72 95.22
N GLY A 431 23.31 -11.04 94.71
CA GLY A 431 24.27 -11.91 95.37
C GLY A 431 24.62 -11.35 96.75
N LYS A 432 24.28 -12.09 97.81
CA LYS A 432 24.74 -11.81 99.18
C LYS A 432 26.27 -11.73 99.17
N LYS A 433 26.84 -10.52 99.28
CA LYS A 433 28.25 -10.33 99.65
C LYS A 433 28.49 -11.00 100.99
N ALA A 434 29.30 -12.06 101.01
CA ALA A 434 29.75 -12.70 102.24
C ALA A 434 30.57 -11.70 103.06
N LYS A 435 30.06 -11.30 104.24
CA LYS A 435 30.83 -10.59 105.26
C LYS A 435 31.86 -11.58 105.82
N GLY A 436 33.14 -11.26 105.66
CA GLY A 436 34.24 -11.99 106.30
C GLY A 436 34.12 -11.91 107.83
N THR A 437 34.16 -13.07 108.47
CA THR A 437 34.26 -13.19 109.93
C THR A 437 35.72 -13.10 110.33
N LYS A 438 36.06 -12.13 111.19
CA LYS A 438 37.36 -12.08 111.89
C LYS A 438 37.47 -13.29 112.82
N ALA A 439 38.59 -14.01 112.77
CA ALA A 439 39.02 -14.91 113.84
C ALA A 439 40.03 -14.17 114.72
N GLN A 440 39.79 -14.23 116.03
CA GLN A 440 40.72 -13.89 117.11
C GLN A 440 41.79 -14.96 117.25
#